data_AF-A0A0M3HGQ1-F1
#
_entry.id   AF-A0A0M3HGQ1-F1
#
_cell.length_a   1.000
_cell.length_b   1.000
_cell.length_c   1.000
_cell.angle_alpha   90.00
_cell.angle_beta   90.00
_cell.angle_gamma   90.00
#
_symmetry.space_group_name_H-M   'P 1'
#
loop_
_entity.id
_entity.type
_entity.pdbx_description
1 polymer ?
#
loop_
_entity_poly.entity_id
_entity_poly.type
_entity_poly.pdbx_seq_one_letter_code
_entity_poly.pdbx_strand_id
1 'polypeptide(L)'
;MDGENISKSTLIISVIDENDNKPRFDKHFYDVIVTKDITIGSVVMKMTARDADSGLAGKLHYNFSTSNQLFKIDSENGIIRCI
;
A
#
# COMPACT_ATOMS: atom_id res chain seq x y z
N MET A 1 -54.93 20.04 -26.07
CA MET A 1 -53.88 20.35 -25.07
C MET A 1 -53.40 18.99 -24.62
N ASP A 2 -52.32 18.52 -25.23
CA ASP A 2 -51.98 17.11 -25.24
C ASP A 2 -50.71 16.99 -24.38
N GLY A 3 -50.92 16.72 -23.09
CA GLY A 3 -49.85 16.64 -22.11
C GLY A 3 -48.99 15.41 -22.38
N GLU A 4 -47.74 15.65 -22.77
CA GLU A 4 -46.74 14.60 -22.90
C GLU A 4 -46.41 14.05 -21.50
N ASN A 5 -46.73 12.78 -21.25
CA ASN A 5 -46.34 12.10 -20.02
C ASN A 5 -44.84 11.78 -20.05
N ILE A 6 -44.05 12.57 -19.32
CA ILE A 6 -42.63 12.31 -19.14
C ILE A 6 -42.42 11.59 -17.80
N SER A 7 -41.96 10.35 -17.85
CA SER A 7 -41.48 9.61 -16.68
C SER A 7 -39.95 9.58 -16.70
N LYS A 8 -39.33 9.89 -15.56
CA LYS A 8 -37.87 9.83 -15.37
C LYS A 8 -37.56 8.84 -14.26
N SER A 9 -36.51 8.07 -14.46
CA SER A 9 -35.94 7.19 -13.43
C SER A 9 -34.43 7.40 -13.38
N THR A 10 -33.86 7.24 -12.20
CA THR A 10 -32.41 7.38 -11.96
C THR A 10 -31.81 6.00 -11.76
N LEU A 11 -30.84 5.65 -12.61
CA LEU A 11 -30.00 4.48 -12.43
C LEU A 11 -28.67 4.94 -11.83
N ILE A 12 -28.30 4.39 -10.68
CA ILE A 12 -26.97 4.58 -10.09
C ILE A 12 -26.14 3.37 -10.47
N ILE A 13 -25.04 3.60 -11.18
CA ILE A 13 -24.04 2.58 -11.51
C ILE A 13 -22.81 2.87 -10.65
N SER A 14 -22.41 1.90 -9.85
CA SER A 14 -21.16 1.92 -9.09
C SER A 14 -20.16 1.01 -9.76
N VAL A 15 -18.99 1.53 -10.11
CA VAL A 15 -17.86 0.74 -10.60
C VAL A 15 -16.94 0.46 -9.42
N ILE A 16 -16.59 -0.81 -9.24
CA ILE A 16 -15.61 -1.26 -8.24
C ILE A 16 -14.32 -1.54 -9.00
N ASP A 17 -13.22 -1.09 -8.42
CA ASP A 17 -11.89 -1.31 -8.97
C ASP A 17 -11.44 -2.76 -8.75
N GLU A 18 -10.86 -3.36 -9.79
CA GLU A 18 -10.27 -4.70 -9.72
C GLU A 18 -8.78 -4.59 -9.39
N ASN A 19 -8.22 -5.61 -8.75
CA ASN A 19 -6.79 -5.63 -8.43
C ASN A 19 -5.98 -6.08 -9.66
N ASP A 20 -5.75 -5.13 -10.59
CA ASP A 20 -5.03 -5.37 -11.84
C ASP A 20 -3.67 -4.68 -11.93
N ASN A 21 -3.33 -3.84 -10.95
CA ASN A 21 -2.02 -3.24 -10.81
C ASN A 21 -1.17 -4.00 -9.78
N LYS A 22 0.14 -4.00 -9.99
CA LYS A 22 1.08 -4.60 -9.02
C LYS A 22 1.73 -3.50 -8.21
N PRO A 23 1.97 -3.72 -6.90
CA PRO A 23 2.71 -2.77 -6.09
C PRO A 23 4.11 -2.54 -6.66
N ARG A 24 4.55 -1.28 -6.68
CA ARG A 24 5.89 -0.88 -7.13
C ARG A 24 6.60 -0.07 -6.06
N PHE A 25 7.80 -0.50 -5.68
CA PHE A 25 8.68 0.28 -4.82
C PHE A 25 9.21 1.52 -5.54
N ASP A 26 9.49 2.58 -4.78
CA ASP A 26 10.04 3.84 -5.30
C ASP A 26 11.47 3.69 -5.85
N LYS A 27 12.22 2.68 -5.37
CA LYS A 27 13.58 2.37 -5.80
C LYS A 27 13.74 0.88 -6.06
N HIS A 28 14.65 0.55 -6.98
CA HIS A 28 15.05 -0.83 -7.26
C HIS A 28 15.95 -1.41 -6.16
N PHE A 29 16.79 -0.56 -5.56
CA PHE A 29 17.70 -0.92 -4.48
C PHE A 29 17.60 0.09 -3.36
N TYR A 30 17.75 -0.41 -2.13
CA TYR A 30 17.81 0.42 -0.95
C TYR A 30 19.00 -0.02 -0.11
N ASP A 31 19.91 0.91 0.12
CA ASP A 31 21.10 0.70 0.91
C ASP A 31 21.05 1.57 2.16
N VAL A 32 21.46 1.01 3.30
CA VAL A 32 21.57 1.71 4.57
C VAL A 32 22.76 1.13 5.34
N ILE A 33 23.53 2.00 5.98
CA ILE A 33 24.62 1.60 6.87
C ILE A 33 24.09 1.67 8.30
N VAL A 34 24.15 0.55 9.00
CA VAL A 34 23.70 0.42 10.39
C VAL A 34 24.89 0.03 11.26
N THR A 35 25.04 0.71 12.39
CA THR A 35 26.09 0.38 13.35
C THR A 35 25.63 -0.72 14.30
N LYS A 36 26.57 -1.51 14.81
CA LYS A 36 26.28 -2.64 15.72
C LYS A 36 25.72 -2.21 17.08
N ASP A 37 25.91 -0.95 17.46
CA ASP A 37 25.46 -0.33 18.70
C ASP A 37 24.11 0.39 18.56
N ILE A 38 23.42 0.20 17.44
CA ILE A 38 22.08 0.73 17.23
C ILE A 38 21.15 0.30 18.38
N THR A 39 20.44 1.26 18.95
CA THR A 39 19.49 0.99 20.04
C THR A 39 18.29 0.20 19.52
N ILE A 40 17.93 -0.90 20.18
CA ILE A 40 16.75 -1.72 19.84
C ILE A 40 15.51 -0.84 19.68
N GLY A 41 14.74 -1.10 18.62
CA GLY A 41 13.55 -0.33 18.27
C GLY A 41 13.83 0.92 17.45
N SER A 42 15.09 1.29 17.20
CA SER A 42 15.44 2.41 16.30
C SER A 42 14.90 2.19 14.89
N VAL A 43 14.46 3.26 14.25
CA VAL A 43 14.10 3.24 12.83
C VAL A 43 15.38 3.11 12.02
N VAL A 44 15.45 2.09 11.17
CA VAL A 44 16.55 1.88 10.23
C VAL A 44 16.25 2.58 8.92
N MET A 45 15.05 2.36 8.39
CA MET A 45 14.59 2.97 7.14
C MET A 45 13.09 2.83 6.98
N LYS A 46 12.52 3.51 5.98
CA LYS A 46 11.14 3.34 5.55
C LYS A 46 11.09 2.85 4.11
N MET A 47 10.36 1.76 3.89
CA MET A 47 9.99 1.29 2.57
C MET A 47 8.77 2.04 2.07
N THR A 48 8.76 2.39 0.79
CA THR A 48 7.60 3.02 0.16
C THR A 48 7.36 2.34 -1.17
N ALA A 49 6.15 1.81 -1.30
CA ALA A 49 5.59 1.32 -2.54
C ALA A 49 4.29 2.05 -2.85
N ARG A 50 3.88 1.99 -4.11
CA ARG A 50 2.58 2.49 -4.58
C ARG A 50 1.91 1.41 -5.40
N ASP A 51 0.60 1.31 -5.22
CA ASP A 51 -0.30 0.61 -6.12
C ASP A 51 -1.22 1.65 -6.77
N ALA A 52 -1.59 1.44 -8.03
CA ALA A 52 -2.47 2.34 -8.77
C ALA A 52 -3.95 2.04 -8.50
N ASP A 53 -4.24 0.88 -7.91
CA ASP A 53 -5.59 0.46 -7.56
C ASP A 53 -6.14 1.25 -6.36
N SER A 54 -7.46 1.35 -6.30
CA SER A 54 -8.22 2.12 -5.32
C SER A 54 -8.71 1.26 -4.16
N GLY A 55 -8.91 1.89 -3.00
CA GLY A 55 -9.51 1.24 -1.84
C GLY A 55 -8.69 0.04 -1.34
N LEU A 56 -9.35 -1.11 -1.20
CA LEU A 56 -8.71 -2.33 -0.70
C LEU A 56 -7.85 -3.02 -1.76
N ALA A 57 -8.13 -2.83 -3.05
CA ALA A 57 -7.35 -3.42 -4.14
C ALA A 57 -5.90 -2.89 -4.12
N GLY A 58 -5.73 -1.59 -3.85
CA GLY A 58 -4.41 -0.96 -3.68
C GLY A 58 -3.84 -0.98 -2.26
N LYS A 59 -4.45 -1.71 -1.31
CA LYS A 59 -3.95 -1.74 0.07
C LYS A 59 -2.64 -2.54 0.16
N LEU A 60 -1.59 -1.88 0.63
CA LEU A 60 -0.26 -2.47 0.72
C LEU A 60 -0.04 -3.23 2.04
N HIS A 61 0.65 -4.37 1.92
CA HIS A 61 1.16 -5.14 3.04
C HIS A 61 2.64 -5.47 2.85
N TYR A 62 3.48 -5.05 3.78
CA TYR A 62 4.93 -5.24 3.71
C TYR A 62 5.38 -6.48 4.48
N ASN A 63 6.30 -7.25 3.90
CA ASN A 63 6.99 -8.35 4.57
C ASN A 63 8.43 -8.47 4.07
N PHE A 64 9.26 -9.17 4.83
CA PHE A 64 10.52 -9.68 4.29
C PHE A 64 10.23 -11.00 3.57
N SER A 65 10.84 -11.19 2.40
CA SER A 65 10.75 -12.44 1.64
C SER A 65 11.35 -13.64 2.39
N THR A 66 12.30 -13.37 3.28
CA THR A 66 12.94 -14.34 4.16
C THR A 66 12.84 -13.88 5.60
N SER A 67 12.91 -14.83 6.55
CA SER A 67 12.96 -14.46 7.96
C SER A 67 14.18 -13.58 8.26
N ASN A 68 13.97 -12.54 9.06
CA ASN A 68 15.02 -11.63 9.52
C ASN A 68 15.01 -11.61 11.06
N GLN A 69 16.17 -11.88 11.67
CA GLN A 69 16.31 -11.95 13.12
C GLN A 69 16.81 -10.64 13.75
N LEU A 70 17.26 -9.68 12.94
CA LEU A 70 17.84 -8.42 13.41
C LEU A 70 16.92 -7.23 13.16
N PHE A 71 16.01 -7.37 12.19
CA PHE A 71 15.11 -6.31 11.77
C PHE A 71 13.69 -6.83 11.62
N LYS A 72 12.73 -5.97 11.96
CA LYS A 72 11.31 -6.16 11.67
C LYS A 72 10.82 -5.05 10.77
N ILE A 73 9.88 -5.38 9.89
CA ILE A 73 9.13 -4.42 9.08
C ILE A 73 7.70 -4.34 9.58
N ASP A 74 7.20 -3.12 9.76
CA ASP A 74 5.79 -2.87 10.00
C ASP A 74 5.01 -3.11 8.70
N SER A 75 4.02 -4.01 8.77
CA SER A 75 3.30 -4.49 7.61
C SER A 75 2.38 -3.45 6.98
N GLU A 76 2.04 -2.37 7.67
CA GLU A 76 1.10 -1.36 7.16
C GLU A 76 1.81 -0.11 6.66
N ASN A 77 2.92 0.28 7.30
CA ASN A 77 3.60 1.53 6.99
C ASN A 77 5.02 1.37 6.43
N GLY A 78 5.53 0.13 6.34
CA GLY A 78 6.82 -0.18 5.73
C GLY A 78 8.03 0.30 6.54
N ILE A 79 7.85 0.71 7.80
CA ILE A 79 8.97 1.12 8.67
C ILE A 79 9.74 -0.12 9.11
N ILE A 80 11.05 -0.11 8.84
CA ILE A 80 11.97 -1.13 9.32
C ILE A 80 12.62 -0.65 10.62
N ARG A 81 12.58 -1.49 11.65
CA ARG A 81 13.23 -1.27 12.95
C ARG A 81 14.16 -2.41 13.31
N CYS A 82 15.22 -2.10 14.04
CA CYS A 82 16.02 -3.15 14.69
C CYS A 82 15.25 -3.77 15.86
N ILE A 83 15.48 -5.05 16.09
CA ILE A 83 14.93 -5.83 17.21
C ILE A 83 16.04 -6.34 18.13
#